data_AF-A0A520TX25-F1
#
_entry.id   AF-A0A520TX25-F1
#
_cell.length_a   1.000
_cell.length_b   1.000
_cell.length_c   1.000
_cell.angle_alpha   90.00
_cell.angle_beta   90.00
_cell.angle_gamma   90.00
#
_symmetry.space_group_name_H-M   'P 1'
#
loop_
_entity.id
_entity.type
_entity.pdbx_description
1 polymer ?
#
loop_
_entity_poly.entity_id
_entity_poly.type
_entity_poly.pdbx_seq_one_letter_code
_entity_poly.pdbx_strand_id
1 'polypeptide(L)' 'MAKKITDKNLEQIKKLNKTYFDLKMKHASLALKETHKLSETRKDIARIKTQMNQEKRLLENE' A
#
# COMPACT_ATOMS: atom_id res chain seq x y z
N MET A 1 18.11 7.19 11.26
CA MET A 1 16.72 7.65 10.97
C MET A 1 16.02 6.79 9.92
N ALA A 2 16.73 6.22 8.93
CA ALA A 2 16.17 5.35 7.88
C ALA A 2 15.30 4.17 8.38
N LYS A 3 15.72 3.46 9.44
CA LYS A 3 14.98 2.31 9.99
C LYS A 3 13.54 2.64 10.42
N LYS A 4 13.32 3.82 11.01
CA LYS A 4 11.99 4.28 11.43
C LYS A 4 11.06 4.61 10.25
N ILE A 5 11.62 5.00 9.10
CA ILE A 5 10.84 5.34 7.89
C ILE A 5 10.38 4.05 7.20
N THR A 6 11.28 3.08 7.05
CA THR A 6 10.95 1.76 6.52
C THR A 6 9.90 1.05 7.37
N ASP A 7 9.99 1.13 8.70
CA ASP A 7 9.02 0.50 9.61
C ASP A 7 7.61 1.13 9.48
N LYS A 8 7.54 2.46 9.35
CA LYS A 8 6.28 3.18 9.12
C LYS A 8 5.63 2.84 7.77
N ASN A 9 6.43 2.80 6.71
CA ASN A 9 5.96 2.43 5.37
C ASN A 9 5.44 0.98 5.35
N LEU A 10 6.10 0.08 6.08
CA LEU A 10 5.66 -1.32 6.23
C LEU A 10 4.33 -1.43 6.98
N GLU A 11 4.14 -0.65 8.04
CA GLU A 11 2.89 -0.62 8.80
C GLU A 11 1.73 -0.05 7.97
N GLN A 12 1.99 0.99 7.17
CA GLN A 12 1.00 1.54 6.23
C GLN A 12 0.60 0.53 5.15
N ILE A 13 1.56 -0.20 4.58
CA ILE A 13 1.27 -1.28 3.62
C ILE A 13 0.40 -2.36 4.27
N LYS A 14 0.67 -2.77 5.51
CA LYS A 14 -0.16 -3.76 6.21
C LYS A 14 -1.61 -3.29 6.37
N LYS A 15 -1.80 -2.03 6.77
CA LYS A 15 -3.14 -1.42 6.91
C LYS A 15 -3.86 -1.38 5.56
N LEU A 16 -3.19 -0.91 4.50
CA LEU A 16 -3.76 -0.83 3.15
C LEU A 16 -4.06 -2.21 2.53
N ASN A 17 -3.25 -3.22 2.83
CA ASN A 17 -3.54 -4.59 2.38
C ASN A 17 -4.80 -5.15 3.06
N LYS A 18 -5.01 -4.84 4.35
CA LYS A 18 -6.22 -5.24 5.07
C LYS A 18 -7.46 -4.55 4.49
N THR A 19 -7.40 -3.23 4.25
CA THR A 19 -8.51 -2.51 3.62
C THR A 19 -8.78 -2.99 2.21
N TYR A 20 -7.73 -3.28 1.42
CA TYR A 20 -7.87 -3.86 0.08
C TYR A 20 -8.55 -5.23 0.12
N PHE A 21 -8.19 -6.08 1.09
CA PHE A 21 -8.83 -7.38 1.27
C PHE A 21 -10.32 -7.24 1.61
N ASP A 22 -10.66 -6.35 2.54
CA ASP A 22 -12.06 -6.09 2.90
C ASP A 22 -12.86 -5.54 1.71
N LEU A 23 -12.27 -4.63 0.92
CA LEU A 23 -12.87 -4.13 -0.30
C LEU A 23 -13.05 -5.23 -1.35
N LYS A 24 -12.07 -6.13 -1.50
CA LYS A 24 -12.15 -7.27 -2.41
C LYS A 24 -13.26 -8.25 -2.00
N MET A 25 -13.44 -8.49 -0.70
CA MET A 25 -14.53 -9.32 -0.18
C MET A 25 -15.89 -8.68 -0.43
N LYS A 26 -16.04 -7.38 -0.16
CA LYS A 26 -17.26 -6.62 -0.48
C LYS A 26 -17.56 -6.55 -1.98
N HIS A 27 -16.51 -6.50 -2.81
CA HIS A 27 -16.66 -6.54 -4.27
C HIS A 27 -17.13 -7.92 -4.73
N ALA A 28 -16.56 -9.00 -4.17
CA ALA A 28 -16.96 -10.37 -4.47
C ALA A 28 -18.42 -10.66 -4.08
N SER A 29 -18.90 -10.06 -2.99
CA SER A 29 -20.30 -10.16 -2.57
C SER A 29 -21.26 -9.21 -3.31
N LEU A 30 -20.79 -8.49 -4.35
CA LEU A 30 -21.54 -7.46 -5.08
C LEU A 30 -22.08 -6.31 -4.21
N ALA A 31 -21.61 -6.20 -2.96
CA ALA A 31 -22.06 -5.19 -1.99
C ALA A 31 -21.20 -3.90 -2.04
N LEU A 32 -20.20 -3.83 -2.91
CA LEU A 32 -19.31 -2.68 -3.01
C LEU A 32 -19.92 -1.60 -3.92
N LYS A 33 -20.48 -0.55 -3.32
CA LYS A 33 -21.03 0.61 -4.04
C LYS A 33 -19.98 1.39 -4.84
N GLU A 34 -18.73 1.43 -4.38
CA GLU A 34 -17.68 2.28 -4.96
C GLU A 34 -16.50 1.42 -5.42
N THR A 35 -16.58 0.93 -6.65
CA THR A 35 -15.57 0.02 -7.25
C THR A 35 -14.22 0.70 -7.51
N HIS A 36 -14.21 2.02 -7.72
CA HIS A 36 -12.99 2.80 -7.93
C HIS A 36 -12.04 2.74 -6.72
N LYS A 37 -12.58 2.60 -5.50
CA LYS A 37 -11.78 2.49 -4.27
C LYS A 37 -10.86 1.28 -4.28
N LEU A 38 -11.23 0.20 -4.96
CA LEU A 38 -10.40 -0.99 -5.13
C LEU A 38 -9.14 -0.65 -5.96
N SER A 39 -9.31 0.12 -7.05
CA SER A 39 -8.23 0.57 -7.93
C SER A 39 -7.34 1.59 -7.23
N GLU A 40 -7.92 2.55 -6.52
CA GLU A 40 -7.19 3.55 -5.73
C GLU A 40 -6.32 2.88 -4.66
N THR A 41 -6.90 1.98 -3.86
CA THR A 41 -6.15 1.28 -2.80
C THR A 41 -4.98 0.47 -3.38
N ARG A 42 -5.14 -0.15 -4.56
CA ARG A 42 -4.02 -0.81 -5.25
C ARG A 42 -2.93 0.16 -5.68
N LYS A 43 -3.31 1.32 -6.24
CA LYS A 43 -2.37 2.35 -6.67
C LYS A 43 -1.59 2.92 -5.48
N ASP A 44 -2.25 3.12 -4.34
CA ASP A 44 -1.60 3.62 -3.13
C ASP A 44 -0.58 2.62 -2.57
N ILE A 45 -0.91 1.32 -2.53
CA ILE A 45 0.06 0.27 -2.19
C ILE A 45 1.27 0.31 -3.14
N ALA A 46 1.04 0.50 -4.44
CA ALA A 46 2.12 0.57 -5.43
C ALA A 46 3.01 1.81 -5.22
N ARG A 47 2.42 2.98 -4.93
CA ARG A 47 3.16 4.22 -4.66
C ARG A 47 4.10 4.07 -3.46
N ILE A 48 3.62 3.52 -2.36
CA ILE A 48 4.42 3.33 -1.14
C ILE A 48 5.58 2.35 -1.42
N LYS A 49 5.31 1.25 -2.14
CA LYS A 49 6.37 0.31 -2.55
C LYS A 49 7.42 0.98 -3.43
N THR A 50 7.01 1.84 -4.37
CA THR A 50 7.95 2.59 -5.21
C THR A 50 8.80 3.54 -4.38
N GLN A 51 8.21 4.28 -3.43
CA GLN A 51 8.96 5.16 -2.52
C GLN A 51 10.00 4.37 -1.71
N MET A 52 9.60 3.24 -1.11
CA MET A 52 10.53 2.37 -0.39
C MET A 52 11.69 1.89 -1.27
N ASN A 53 11.41 1.55 -2.53
CA ASN A 53 12.44 1.09 -3.46
C ASN A 53 13.39 2.24 -3.87
N GLN A 54 12.87 3.46 -4.03
CA GLN A 54 13.69 4.65 -4.28
C GLN A 54 14.58 4.97 -3.07
N GLU A 55 14.03 4.98 -1.86
CA GLU A 55 14.79 5.16 -0.61
C GLU A 55 15.88 4.10 -0.47
N LYS A 56 15.57 2.83 -0.74
CA LYS A 56 16.54 1.75 -0.70
C LYS A 56 17.68 1.95 -1.71
N ARG A 57 17.35 2.34 -2.95
CA ARG A 57 18.36 2.63 -3.98
C ARG A 57 19.24 3.82 -3.63
N LEU A 58 18.69 4.86 -2.99
CA LEU A 58 19.49 6.00 -2.55
C LEU A 58 20.50 5.58 -1.48
N LEU A 59 20.08 4.75 -0.51
CA LEU A 59 20.94 4.21 0.53
C LEU A 59 22.01 3.22 0.01
N GLU A 60 21.78 2.53 -1.11
CA GLU A 60 22.75 1.61 -1.73
C GLU A 60 23.82 2.33 -2.59
N ASN A 61 23.57 3.58 -2.99
CA ASN A 61 24.49 4.38 -3.82
C ASN A 61 25.30 5.41 -3.00
N GLU A 62 25.09 5.49 -1.69
CA GLU A 62 25.91 6.23 -0.72
C GLU A 62 26.90 5.28 -0.02
#